data_AF-A0A9E6D6Z1-F1
#
_entry.id   AF-A0A9E6D6Z1-F1
#
_cell.length_a   1.000
_cell.length_b   1.000
_cell.length_c   1.000
_cell.angle_alpha   90.00
_cell.angle_beta   90.00
_cell.angle_gamma   90.00
#
_symmetry.space_group_name_H-M   'P 1'
#
loop_
_entity.id
_entity.type
_entity.pdbx_description
1 polymer ?
#
loop_
_entity_poly.entity_id
_entity_poly.type
_entity_poly.pdbx_seq_one_letter_code
_entity_poly.pdbx_strand_id
1 'polypeptide(L)' 'MIKQWFKNIGPGPLVAAAFIGPGTVTLCTIAGVNFGFGLLWAMVLSIISAIILQEMSAR' A
#
# COMPACT_ATOMS: atom_id res chain seq x y z
N MET A 1 24.31 -7.22 10.52
CA MET A 1 23.60 -7.25 9.22
C MET A 1 22.26 -6.52 9.25
N ILE A 2 21.34 -6.85 10.18
CA ILE A 2 20.02 -6.18 10.31
C ILE A 2 20.07 -4.67 10.60
N LYS A 3 21.07 -4.19 11.36
CA LYS A 3 21.21 -2.76 11.71
C LYS A 3 21.41 -1.82 10.51
N GLN A 4 21.97 -2.29 9.40
CA GLN A 4 22.19 -1.47 8.20
C GLN A 4 20.91 -1.30 7.38
N TRP A 5 20.01 -2.29 7.40
CA TRP A 5 18.77 -2.24 6.65
C TRP A 5 17.82 -1.15 7.18
N PHE A 6 17.67 -1.05 8.50
CA PHE A 6 16.90 0.04 9.13
C PHE A 6 17.54 1.43 8.95
N LYS A 7 18.86 1.50 8.77
CA LYS A 7 19.56 2.79 8.59
C LYS A 7 19.38 3.37 7.19
N ASN A 8 19.03 2.53 6.21
CA ASN A 8 18.81 2.91 4.81
C ASN A 8 17.33 2.82 4.40
N ILE A 9 16.40 2.66 5.36
CA ILE A 9 14.97 2.80 5.06
C ILE A 9 14.72 4.27 4.69
N GLY A 10 14.48 4.52 3.40
CA GLY A 10 14.11 5.83 2.89
C GLY A 10 12.69 6.23 3.31
N PRO A 11 12.12 7.31 2.74
CA PRO A 11 10.81 7.83 3.13
C PRO A 11 9.62 6.92 2.75
N GLY A 12 9.85 5.82 2.04
CA GLY A 12 8.81 4.92 1.54
C GLY A 12 7.77 4.48 2.59
N PRO A 13 8.17 4.02 3.80
CA PRO A 13 7.20 3.63 4.83
C PRO A 13 6.36 4.80 5.37
N LEU A 14 6.92 6.02 5.43
CA LEU A 14 6.18 7.22 5.83
C LEU A 14 5.10 7.55 4.80
N VAL A 15 5.43 7.45 3.51
CA VAL A 15 4.46 7.67 2.43
C VAL A 15 3.37 6.60 2.45
N ALA A 16 3.74 5.32 2.59
CA ALA A 16 2.76 4.24 2.71
C ALA A 16 1.82 4.42 3.90
N ALA A 17 2.35 4.86 5.05
CA ALA A 17 1.54 5.16 6.23
C ALA A 17 0.57 6.34 6.00
N ALA A 18 0.97 7.35 5.23
CA ALA A 18 0.08 8.46 4.86
C ALA A 18 -1.03 8.04 3.88
N PHE A 19 -0.75 7.07 3.01
CA PHE A 19 -1.72 6.54 2.03
C PHE A 19 -2.75 5.58 2.65
N ILE A 20 -2.44 4.93 3.77
CA ILE A 20 -3.34 4.00 4.46
C ILE A 20 -4.05 4.72 5.61
N GLY A 21 -5.28 5.16 5.38
CA GLY A 21 -6.13 5.82 6.38
C GLY A 21 -7.31 4.97 6.86
N PRO A 22 -8.13 5.49 7.80
CA PRO A 22 -9.31 4.78 8.29
C PRO A 22 -10.36 4.49 7.19
N GLY A 23 -10.41 5.33 6.15
CA GLY A 23 -11.28 5.14 4.98
C GLY A 23 -10.91 3.90 4.16
N THR A 24 -9.63 3.67 3.88
CA THR A 24 -9.18 2.47 3.15
C THR A 24 -9.43 1.19 3.96
N VAL A 25 -9.24 1.22 5.28
CA VAL A 25 -9.57 0.09 6.16
C VAL A 25 -11.07 -0.22 6.14
N THR A 26 -11.92 0.81 6.19
CA THR A 26 -13.38 0.65 6.12
C THR A 26 -13.82 0.07 4.79
N LEU A 27 -13.30 0.59 3.67
CA LEU A 27 -13.61 0.10 2.33
C LEU A 27 -13.16 -1.35 2.13
N CYS A 28 -11.94 -1.71 2.55
CA CYS A 28 -11.45 -3.08 2.47
C CYS A 28 -12.30 -4.04 3.32
N THR A 29 -12.79 -3.59 4.47
CA THR A 29 -13.66 -4.39 5.33
C THR A 29 -15.01 -4.63 4.67
N ILE A 30 -15.67 -3.58 4.16
CA ILE A 30 -16.95 -3.69 3.46
C ILE A 30 -16.79 -4.54 2.19
N ALA A 31 -15.72 -4.34 1.43
CA ALA A 31 -15.40 -5.12 0.24
C ALA A 31 -15.20 -6.60 0.58
N GLY A 32 -14.48 -6.91 1.67
CA GLY A 32 -14.29 -8.28 2.16
C GLY A 32 -15.59 -8.95 2.61
N VAL A 33 -16.48 -8.23 3.30
CA VAL A 33 -17.78 -8.77 3.72
C VAL A 33 -18.70 -9.04 2.53
N ASN A 34 -18.71 -8.17 1.52
CA ASN A 34 -19.63 -8.29 0.37
C ASN A 34 -19.11 -9.23 -0.72
N PHE A 35 -17.80 -9.27 -0.96
CA PHE A 35 -17.19 -10.00 -2.09
C PHE A 35 -16.20 -11.09 -1.68
N GLY A 36 -15.98 -11.29 -0.38
CA GLY A 36 -14.97 -12.24 0.12
C GLY A 36 -13.59 -11.93 -0.47
N PHE A 37 -12.98 -12.93 -1.07
CA PHE A 37 -11.68 -12.81 -1.75
C PHE A 37 -11.78 -12.46 -3.25
N GLY A 38 -12.99 -12.22 -3.77
CA GLY A 38 -13.22 -11.96 -5.20
C GLY A 38 -12.56 -10.69 -5.73
N LEU A 39 -12.19 -9.75 -4.85
CA LEU A 39 -11.55 -8.48 -5.21
C LEU A 39 -10.02 -8.46 -5.01
N LEU A 40 -9.40 -9.57 -4.62
CA LEU A 40 -7.94 -9.62 -4.42
C LEU A 40 -7.15 -9.25 -5.68
N TRP A 41 -7.65 -9.59 -6.86
CA TRP A 41 -7.00 -9.24 -8.13
C TRP A 41 -6.94 -7.72 -8.34
N ALA A 42 -8.00 -7.00 -7.97
CA ALA A 42 -8.05 -5.54 -8.05
C ALA A 42 -7.07 -4.89 -7.05
N MET A 43 -6.91 -5.49 -5.87
CA MET A 43 -5.91 -5.06 -4.88
C MET A 43 -4.48 -5.17 -5.42
N VAL A 44 -4.15 -6.29 -6.08
CA VAL A 44 -2.83 -6.47 -6.71
C VAL A 44 -2.57 -5.41 -7.79
N LEU A 45 -3.55 -5.14 -8.66
CA LEU A 45 -3.43 -4.09 -9.68
C LEU A 45 -3.26 -2.69 -9.07
N SER A 46 -3.96 -2.41 -7.96
CA SER A 46 -3.84 -1.15 -7.23
C SER A 46 -2.43 -0.97 -6.66
N ILE A 47 -1.83 -2.03 -6.08
CA ILE A 47 -0.46 -1.98 -5.56
C ILE A 47 0.54 -1.70 -6.68
N ILE A 48 0.43 -2.37 -7.83
CA ILE A 48 1.32 -2.14 -8.99
C ILE A 48 1.20 -0.69 -9.47
N SER A 49 -0.02 -0.20 -9.60
CA SER A 49 -0.29 1.20 -10.00
C SER A 49 0.32 2.18 -9.00
N ALA A 50 0.16 1.93 -7.70
CA ALA A 50 0.72 2.77 -6.64
C ALA A 50 2.26 2.80 -6.68
N ILE A 51 2.92 1.67 -6.95
CA ILE A 51 4.38 1.62 -7.08
C ILE A 51 4.85 2.49 -8.25
N ILE A 52 4.19 2.41 -9.41
CA ILE A 52 4.54 3.21 -10.59
C ILE A 52 4.37 4.70 -10.29
N LEU A 53 3.22 5.08 -9.72
CA LEU A 53 2.94 6.47 -9.35
C LEU A 53 3.92 7.00 -8.30
N GLN A 54 4.32 6.15 -7.35
CA GLN A 54 5.27 6.52 -6.32
C GLN A 54 6.68 6.68 -6.87
N GLU A 55 7.09 5.87 -7.86
CA GLU A 55 8.35 6.03 -8.57
C GLU A 55 8.38 7.37 -9.30
N MET A 56 7.29 7.71 -10.04
CA MET A 56 7.15 9.00 -10.71
C MET A 56 7.17 10.19 -9.75
N SER A 57 6.62 10.04 -8.54
CA SER A 57 6.58 11.10 -7.53
C SER A 57 7.89 11.22 -6.73
N ALA A 58 8.68 10.14 -6.69
CA ALA A 58 9.97 10.10 -6.01
C ALA A 58 11.13 10.60 -6.89
N ARG A 59 10.92 10.61 -8.22
CA ARG A 59 11.82 11.17 -9.22
C ARG A 59 11.72 12.69 -9.28
#